data_AF-A0A419DDD1-F1
#
_entry.id   AF-A0A419DDD1-F1
#
_cell.length_a   1.000
_cell.length_b   1.000
_cell.length_c   1.000
_cell.angle_alpha   90.00
_cell.angle_beta   90.00
_cell.angle_gamma   90.00
#
_symmetry.space_group_name_H-M   'P 1'
#
loop_
_entity.id
_entity.type
_entity.pdbx_description
1 polymer ?
#
loop_
_entity_poly.entity_id
_entity_poly.type
_entity_poly.pdbx_seq_one_letter_code
_entity_poly.pdbx_strand_id
1 'polypeptide(L)'
;VEALSAGLCSYYRNVFYEFRFDETFERCTDLEISYRVSRKYKLYQTPYALLTHNHSKATHLDGRELNRSIIINIHKLVQKHLPHKLSNWFAYYWSVVGEIILSTAKSCMHADSSAIRGTLDGIKYIFAENMQKS
;
A
#
# COMPACT_ATOMS: atom_id res chain seq x y z
N VAL A 1 -2.90 -16.72 -3.51
CA VAL A 1 -2.85 -15.47 -2.71
C VAL A 1 -3.53 -14.34 -3.47
N GLU A 2 -3.91 -13.25 -2.80
CA GLU A 2 -4.55 -12.10 -3.46
C GLU A 2 -3.58 -10.95 -3.76
N ALA A 3 -2.37 -11.00 -3.19
CA ALA A 3 -1.32 -10.02 -3.40
C ALA A 3 0.06 -10.68 -3.44
N LEU A 4 1.00 -10.06 -4.15
CA LEU A 4 2.41 -10.45 -4.22
C LEU A 4 3.29 -9.23 -3.92
N SER A 5 4.46 -9.47 -3.33
CA SER A 5 5.46 -8.42 -3.11
C SER A 5 6.19 -8.06 -4.40
N ALA A 6 6.44 -6.77 -4.62
CA ALA A 6 7.06 -6.23 -5.84
C ALA A 6 8.39 -6.90 -6.20
N GLY A 7 9.29 -7.03 -5.22
CA GLY A 7 10.69 -7.41 -5.45
C GLY A 7 10.90 -8.90 -5.69
N LEU A 8 9.84 -9.72 -5.58
CA LEU A 8 9.92 -11.16 -5.42
C LEU A 8 8.79 -11.86 -6.17
N CYS A 9 8.55 -11.46 -7.42
CA CYS A 9 7.51 -12.07 -8.25
C CYS A 9 7.91 -12.13 -9.73
N SER A 10 7.29 -13.07 -10.44
CA SER A 10 7.43 -13.22 -11.89
C SER A 10 6.05 -13.33 -12.51
N TYR A 11 5.81 -12.57 -13.57
CA TYR A 11 4.58 -12.65 -14.37
C TYR A 11 4.93 -13.06 -15.81
N TYR A 12 4.04 -13.81 -16.44
CA TYR A 12 4.12 -14.01 -17.89
C TYR A 12 3.95 -12.66 -18.60
N ARG A 13 4.66 -12.47 -19.71
CA ARG A 13 4.64 -11.22 -20.48
C ARG A 13 3.24 -10.78 -20.90
N ASN A 14 2.37 -11.74 -21.25
CA ASN A 14 1.00 -11.47 -21.67
C ASN A 14 0.12 -10.86 -20.57
N VAL A 15 0.41 -11.11 -19.29
CA VAL A 15 -0.30 -10.47 -18.17
C VAL A 15 -0.19 -8.96 -18.28
N PHE A 16 0.98 -8.43 -18.65
CA PHE A 16 1.17 -7.00 -18.78
C PHE A 16 0.45 -6.40 -19.99
N TYR A 17 0.13 -7.18 -21.03
CA TYR A 17 -0.69 -6.67 -22.14
C TYR A 17 -2.11 -6.31 -21.70
N GLU A 18 -2.60 -6.93 -20.63
CA GLU A 18 -3.92 -6.68 -20.06
C GLU A 18 -3.87 -5.76 -18.83
N PHE A 19 -2.86 -5.94 -17.98
CA PHE A 19 -2.71 -5.22 -16.71
C PHE A 19 -1.45 -4.35 -16.75
N ARG A 20 -1.63 -3.07 -17.11
CA ARG A 20 -0.59 -2.04 -16.99
C ARG A 20 -0.56 -1.46 -15.58
N PHE A 21 0.63 -1.06 -15.13
CA PHE A 21 0.78 -0.28 -13.91
C PHE A 21 0.03 1.04 -14.02
N ASP A 22 -0.64 1.44 -12.94
CA ASP A 22 -1.22 2.76 -12.84
C ASP A 22 -0.14 3.74 -12.38
N GLU A 23 0.29 4.62 -13.29
CA GLU A 23 1.35 5.61 -13.06
C GLU A 23 0.99 6.63 -11.97
N THR A 24 -0.29 6.70 -11.59
CA THR A 24 -0.74 7.59 -10.53
C THR A 24 -0.52 7.00 -9.13
N PHE A 25 0.00 5.77 -9.01
CA PHE A 25 0.43 5.18 -7.75
C PHE A 25 1.94 5.35 -7.55
N GLU A 26 2.33 6.09 -6.53
CA GLU A 26 3.74 6.27 -6.14
C GLU A 26 4.24 5.14 -5.23
N ARG A 27 3.30 4.49 -4.52
CA ARG A 27 3.55 3.41 -3.55
C ARG A 27 2.47 2.35 -3.66
N CYS A 28 2.74 1.18 -3.09
CA CYS A 28 1.83 0.03 -3.10
C CYS A 28 1.46 -0.43 -4.53
N THR A 29 2.30 -0.12 -5.52
CA THR A 29 2.11 -0.49 -6.93
C THR A 29 2.08 -2.00 -7.12
N ASP A 30 2.81 -2.73 -6.27
CA ASP A 30 2.80 -4.17 -6.21
C ASP A 30 1.48 -4.74 -5.71
N LEU A 31 0.95 -4.17 -4.63
CA LEU A 31 -0.37 -4.52 -4.11
C LEU A 31 -1.46 -4.22 -5.15
N GLU A 32 -1.39 -3.05 -5.79
CA GLU A 32 -2.34 -2.59 -6.81
C GLU A 32 -2.40 -3.55 -8.01
N ILE A 33 -1.25 -3.84 -8.62
CA ILE A 33 -1.20 -4.68 -9.82
C ILE A 33 -1.53 -6.14 -9.47
N SER A 34 -0.98 -6.67 -8.37
CA SER A 34 -1.19 -8.06 -7.99
C SER A 34 -2.64 -8.30 -7.58
N TYR A 35 -3.29 -7.35 -6.91
CA TYR A 35 -4.72 -7.43 -6.61
C TYR A 35 -5.54 -7.55 -7.91
N ARG A 36 -5.33 -6.65 -8.89
CA ARG A 36 -6.06 -6.71 -10.17
C ARG A 36 -5.80 -8.01 -10.92
N VAL A 37 -4.54 -8.43 -11.04
CA VAL A 37 -4.17 -9.69 -11.70
C VAL A 37 -4.85 -10.87 -11.00
N SER A 38 -4.90 -10.88 -9.65
CA SER A 38 -5.54 -11.95 -8.88
C SER A 38 -7.04 -12.11 -9.12
N ARG A 39 -7.71 -11.06 -9.62
CA ARG A 39 -9.15 -11.12 -9.96
C ARG A 39 -9.41 -11.93 -11.22
N LYS A 40 -8.39 -12.14 -12.07
CA LYS A 40 -8.51 -12.91 -13.33
C LYS A 40 -7.63 -14.17 -13.35
N TYR A 41 -6.42 -14.07 -12.80
CA TYR A 41 -5.41 -15.12 -12.82
C TYR A 41 -5.07 -15.58 -11.40
N LYS A 42 -4.70 -16.85 -11.25
CA LYS A 42 -4.27 -17.38 -9.95
C LYS A 42 -2.84 -16.92 -9.64
N LEU A 43 -2.63 -16.37 -8.44
CA LEU A 43 -1.31 -16.05 -7.91
C LEU A 43 -0.84 -17.14 -6.94
N TYR A 44 0.40 -17.57 -7.11
CA TYR A 44 1.03 -18.63 -6.33
C TYR A 44 2.22 -18.09 -5.56
N GLN A 45 2.37 -18.56 -4.32
CA GLN A 45 3.59 -18.44 -3.54
C GLN A 45 4.06 -19.86 -3.25
N THR A 46 5.37 -20.09 -3.33
CA THR A 46 5.97 -21.40 -3.07
C THR A 46 7.08 -21.25 -2.05
N PRO A 47 7.11 -22.07 -0.98
CA PRO A 47 8.19 -22.03 0.00
C PRO A 47 9.51 -22.55 -0.58
N TYR A 48 9.49 -23.16 -1.76
CA TYR A 48 10.68 -23.73 -2.42
C TYR A 48 11.46 -22.70 -3.26
N ALA A 49 10.86 -21.56 -3.61
CA ALA A 49 11.56 -20.47 -4.30
C ALA A 49 12.02 -19.45 -3.25
N LEU A 50 13.30 -19.52 -2.90
CA LEU A 50 13.90 -18.68 -1.86
C LEU A 50 14.78 -17.60 -2.47
N LEU A 51 14.71 -16.40 -1.91
CA LEU A 51 15.60 -15.29 -2.23
C LEU A 51 15.90 -14.48 -0.96
N THR A 52 17.12 -13.97 -0.86
CA THR A 52 17.54 -13.08 0.23
C THR A 52 17.37 -11.62 -0.19
N HIS A 53 16.40 -10.93 0.41
CA HIS A 53 16.24 -9.49 0.22
C HIS A 53 17.18 -8.73 1.15
N ASN A 54 18.29 -8.25 0.61
CA ASN A 54 19.24 -7.44 1.36
C ASN A 54 18.69 -6.03 1.54
N HIS A 55 18.15 -5.75 2.72
CA HIS A 55 17.62 -4.43 3.04
C HIS A 55 18.75 -3.39 3.03
N SER A 56 18.60 -2.37 2.17
CA SER A 56 19.39 -1.15 2.29
C SER A 56 19.04 -0.45 3.60
N LYS A 57 20.06 0.05 4.30
CA LYS A 57 19.87 0.96 5.46
C LYS A 57 19.34 2.33 5.03
N ALA A 58 19.57 2.71 3.78
CA ALA A 58 19.06 3.94 3.20
C ALA A 58 17.72 3.66 2.52
N THR A 59 16.62 4.02 3.19
CA THR A 59 15.41 4.39 2.47
C THR A 59 15.65 5.81 1.93
N HIS A 60 15.48 6.04 0.64
CA HIS A 60 15.68 7.37 0.05
C HIS A 60 14.60 8.40 0.44
N LEU A 61 13.59 8.00 1.22
CA LEU A 61 12.51 8.86 1.70
C LEU A 61 12.60 9.08 3.21
N ASP A 62 12.25 10.29 3.62
CA ASP A 62 11.98 10.60 5.02
C ASP A 62 10.79 9.78 5.55
N GLY A 63 10.81 9.48 6.85
CA GLY A 63 9.76 8.73 7.54
C GLY A 63 8.38 9.35 7.35
N ARG A 64 8.29 10.69 7.29
CA ARG A 64 7.02 11.40 7.07
C ARG A 64 6.48 11.16 5.67
N GLU A 65 7.32 11.31 4.65
CA GLU A 65 6.94 11.12 3.24
C GLU A 65 6.51 9.68 2.97
N LEU A 66 7.25 8.71 3.52
CA LEU A 66 6.92 7.30 3.40
C LEU A 66 5.54 6.98 4.00
N ASN A 67 5.29 7.38 5.24
CA ASN A 67 4.01 7.06 5.90
C ASN A 67 2.83 7.82 5.25
N ARG A 68 3.03 9.07 4.84
CA ARG A 68 2.03 9.85 4.10
C ARG A 68 1.65 9.16 2.79
N SER A 69 2.63 8.76 1.99
CA SER A 69 2.40 8.14 0.69
C SER A 69 1.72 6.76 0.82
N ILE A 70 2.06 5.96 1.85
CA ILE A 70 1.37 4.69 2.13
C ILE A 70 -0.13 4.91 2.37
N ILE A 71 -0.50 5.84 3.25
CA ILE A 71 -1.91 6.11 3.58
C ILE A 71 -2.71 6.53 2.34
N ILE A 72 -2.16 7.45 1.54
CA ILE A 72 -2.81 7.95 0.32
C ILE A 72 -2.99 6.82 -0.71
N ASN A 73 -1.94 6.03 -0.96
CA ASN A 73 -1.99 4.98 -1.99
C ASN A 73 -2.87 3.80 -1.56
N ILE A 74 -2.90 3.42 -0.28
CA ILE A 74 -3.84 2.40 0.21
C ILE A 74 -5.28 2.89 0.11
N HIS A 75 -5.58 4.15 0.48
CA HIS A 75 -6.93 4.71 0.29
C HIS A 75 -7.36 4.64 -1.16
N LYS A 76 -6.48 5.07 -2.06
CA LYS A 76 -6.72 5.04 -3.51
C LYS A 76 -6.95 3.63 -4.05
N LEU A 77 -6.19 2.65 -3.56
CA LEU A 77 -6.37 1.24 -3.92
C LEU A 77 -7.76 0.73 -3.50
N VAL A 78 -8.18 1.03 -2.28
CA VAL A 78 -9.51 0.67 -1.77
C VAL A 78 -10.60 1.35 -2.58
N GLN A 79 -10.46 2.65 -2.85
CA GLN A 79 -11.43 3.41 -3.63
C GLN A 79 -11.54 2.92 -5.08
N LYS A 80 -10.43 2.56 -5.72
CA LYS A 80 -10.41 2.24 -7.15
C LYS A 80 -10.71 0.77 -7.47
N HIS A 81 -10.31 -0.15 -6.60
CA HIS A 81 -10.26 -1.58 -6.96
C HIS A 81 -11.06 -2.49 -6.03
N LEU A 82 -11.23 -2.14 -4.75
CA LEU A 82 -12.01 -3.00 -3.87
C LEU A 82 -13.51 -2.86 -4.19
N PRO A 83 -14.28 -3.96 -4.12
CA PRO A 83 -15.73 -3.88 -4.18
C PRO A 83 -16.23 -2.90 -3.11
N HIS A 84 -17.13 -1.98 -3.47
CA HIS A 84 -17.69 -0.97 -2.57
C HIS A 84 -18.70 -1.53 -1.55
N LYS A 85 -18.32 -2.61 -0.86
CA LYS A 85 -19.06 -3.23 0.23
C LYS A 85 -18.69 -2.56 1.54
N LEU A 86 -19.65 -2.41 2.45
CA LEU A 86 -19.41 -1.82 3.77
C LEU A 86 -18.33 -2.56 4.57
N SER A 87 -18.26 -3.89 4.43
CA SER A 87 -17.22 -4.71 5.07
C SER A 87 -15.80 -4.33 4.64
N ASN A 88 -15.62 -3.97 3.37
CA ASN A 88 -14.31 -3.60 2.82
C ASN A 88 -13.88 -2.23 3.34
N TRP A 89 -14.83 -1.29 3.44
CA TRP A 89 -14.58 0.00 4.06
C TRP A 89 -14.28 -0.13 5.55
N PHE A 90 -15.00 -0.98 6.28
CA PHE A 90 -14.70 -1.25 7.68
C PHE A 90 -13.28 -1.84 7.85
N ALA A 91 -12.91 -2.83 7.02
CA ALA A 91 -11.56 -3.40 7.04
C ALA A 91 -10.48 -2.35 6.72
N TYR A 92 -10.74 -1.44 5.77
CA TYR A 92 -9.85 -0.31 5.49
C TYR A 92 -9.72 0.65 6.68
N TYR A 93 -10.82 1.07 7.31
CA TYR A 93 -10.71 1.95 8.47
C TYR A 93 -10.00 1.27 9.64
N TRP A 94 -10.21 -0.04 9.81
CA TRP A 94 -9.47 -0.83 10.78
C TRP A 94 -7.96 -0.86 10.48
N SER A 95 -7.57 -1.00 9.21
CA SER A 95 -6.14 -0.94 8.85
C SER A 95 -5.54 0.45 9.09
N VAL A 96 -6.29 1.53 8.84
CA VAL A 96 -5.86 2.90 9.17
C VAL A 96 -5.63 3.07 10.68
N VAL A 97 -6.52 2.52 11.53
CA VAL A 97 -6.30 2.51 12.99
C VAL A 97 -5.03 1.76 13.35
N GLY A 98 -4.79 0.60 12.73
CA GLY A 98 -3.55 -0.16 12.88
C GLY A 98 -2.30 0.65 12.52
N GLU A 99 -2.33 1.38 11.40
CA GLU A 99 -1.22 2.26 10.99
C GLU A 99 -0.99 3.43 11.96
N ILE A 100 -2.04 4.02 12.52
CA ILE A 100 -1.90 5.05 13.57
C ILE A 100 -1.20 4.47 14.81
N ILE A 101 -1.60 3.28 15.25
CA ILE A 101 -0.97 2.61 16.40
C ILE A 101 0.50 2.30 16.10
N LEU A 102 0.79 1.72 14.93
CA LEU A 102 2.16 1.34 14.54
C LEU A 102 3.07 2.56 14.36
N SER A 103 2.60 3.62 13.71
CA SER A 103 3.35 4.86 13.53
C SER A 103 3.58 5.59 14.86
N THR A 104 2.62 5.54 15.79
CA THR A 104 2.79 6.04 17.17
C THR A 104 3.85 5.23 17.91
N ALA A 105 3.78 3.90 17.87
CA ALA A 105 4.76 3.02 18.51
C ALA A 105 6.17 3.27 17.98
N LYS A 106 6.35 3.33 16.65
CA LYS A 106 7.63 3.70 16.02
C LYS A 106 8.12 5.07 16.49
N SER A 107 7.21 6.04 16.61
CA SER A 107 7.57 7.39 17.05
C SER A 107 8.06 7.42 18.50
N CYS A 108 7.44 6.64 19.38
CA CYS A 108 7.88 6.50 20.76
C CYS A 108 9.21 5.74 20.87
N MET A 109 9.38 4.64 20.13
CA MET A 109 10.58 3.80 20.19
C MET A 109 11.83 4.48 19.65
N HIS A 110 11.68 5.31 18.62
CA HIS A 110 12.81 5.97 17.94
C HIS A 110 12.94 7.45 18.31
N ALA A 111 12.10 7.96 19.22
CA ALA A 111 11.98 9.39 19.54
C ALA A 111 11.84 10.29 18.28
N ASP A 112 11.22 9.75 17.22
CA ASP A 112 11.06 10.41 15.92
C ASP A 112 9.58 10.47 15.51
N SER A 113 9.01 11.67 15.55
CA SER A 113 7.61 11.91 15.18
C SER A 113 7.32 11.88 13.66
N SER A 114 8.32 11.66 12.81
CA SER A 114 8.17 11.65 11.35
C SER A 114 7.05 10.71 10.89
N ALA A 115 7.03 9.48 11.40
CA ALA A 115 6.08 8.43 11.00
C ALA A 115 4.62 8.79 11.34
N ILE A 116 4.36 9.22 12.59
CA ILE A 116 2.99 9.58 12.99
C ILE A 116 2.52 10.86 12.28
N ARG A 117 3.41 11.86 12.10
CA ARG A 117 3.09 13.07 11.33
C ARG A 117 2.73 12.73 9.89
N GLY A 118 3.49 11.84 9.26
CA GLY A 118 3.22 11.38 7.90
C GLY A 118 1.86 10.70 7.77
N THR A 119 1.55 9.82 8.72
CA THR A 119 0.26 9.12 8.78
C THR A 119 -0.91 10.10 8.90
N LEU A 120 -0.83 11.05 9.84
CA LEU A 120 -1.86 12.07 10.05
C LEU A 120 -2.00 13.01 8.84
N ASP A 121 -0.90 13.37 8.20
CA ASP A 121 -0.91 14.20 7.00
C ASP A 121 -1.60 13.50 5.82
N GLY A 122 -1.37 12.19 5.65
CA GLY A 122 -2.07 11.38 4.65
C GLY A 122 -3.57 11.33 4.91
N ILE A 123 -3.98 11.15 6.16
CA ILE A 123 -5.40 11.16 6.56
C ILE A 123 -6.03 12.53 6.27
N LYS A 124 -5.39 13.62 6.68
CA LYS A 124 -5.86 15.00 6.41
C LYS A 124 -6.02 15.27 4.92
N TYR A 125 -5.06 14.81 4.11
CA TYR A 125 -5.12 14.95 2.66
C TYR A 125 -6.36 14.27 2.08
N ILE A 126 -6.64 13.03 2.48
CA ILE A 126 -7.82 12.28 2.02
C ILE A 126 -9.13 13.00 2.40
N PHE A 127 -9.22 13.51 3.63
CA PHE A 127 -10.41 14.27 4.06
C PHE A 127 -10.61 15.55 3.24
N ALA A 128 -9.54 16.31 3.00
CA ALA A 128 -9.61 17.52 2.19
C ALA A 128 -9.99 17.23 0.73
N GLU A 129 -9.45 16.16 0.14
CA GLU A 129 -9.79 15.73 -1.23
C GLU A 129 -11.26 15.32 -1.35
N ASN A 130 -11.78 14.58 -0.36
CA ASN A 130 -13.19 14.17 -0.36
C ASN A 130 -14.15 15.35 -0.19
N MET A 131 -13.77 16.39 0.57
CA MET A 131 -14.56 17.62 0.68
C MET A 131 -14.63 18.43 -0.61
N GLN A 132 -13.61 18.35 -1.48
CA GLN A 132 -13.61 19.03 -2.78
C GLN A 132 -14.46 18.30 -3.84
N LYS A 133 -14.75 17.03 -3.63
CA LYS A 133 -15.53 16.18 -4.54
C LYS A 133 -17.02 16.08 -4.16
N SER A 134 -17.41 16.62 -3.00
CA SER A 134 -18.80 16.66 -2.50
C SER A 134 -19.47 18.00 -2.78
#